data_AF-A0A2N1PFD3-F1
#
_entry.id   AF-A0A2N1PFD3-F1
#
_cell.length_a   1.000
_cell.length_b   1.000
_cell.length_c   1.000
_cell.angle_alpha   90.00
_cell.angle_beta   90.00
_cell.angle_gamma   90.00
#
_symmetry.space_group_name_H-M   'P 1'
#
loop_
_entity.id
_entity.type
_entity.pdbx_description
1 polymer ?
#
loop_
_entity_poly.entity_id
_entity_poly.type
_entity_poly.pdbx_seq_one_letter_code
_entity_poly.pdbx_strand_id
1 'polypeptide(L)' 'KALVKLLEGKSADEIIAMFRGQTCGKKPTSCMDQLAIALEEARKEKA' A
#
# COMPACT_ATOMS: atom_id res chain seq x y z
N LYS A 1 12.51 3.36 -9.31
CA LYS A 1 12.49 1.90 -9.01
C LYS A 1 12.58 1.56 -7.50
N ALA A 2 12.69 2.53 -6.58
CA ALA A 2 12.82 2.24 -5.15
C ALA A 2 11.63 1.46 -4.55
N LEU A 3 10.41 1.82 -4.98
CA LEU A 3 9.17 1.15 -4.56
C LEU A 3 9.19 -0.36 -4.80
N VAL A 4 9.57 -0.79 -5.99
CA VAL A 4 9.56 -2.22 -6.37
C VAL A 4 10.50 -3.03 -5.46
N LYS A 5 11.71 -2.53 -5.21
CA LYS A 5 12.66 -3.18 -4.30
C LYS A 5 12.17 -3.23 -2.85
N LEU A 6 11.40 -2.24 -2.40
CA LEU A 6 10.85 -2.20 -1.04
C LEU A 6 9.72 -3.23 -0.85
N LEU A 7 9.01 -3.56 -1.92
CA LEU A 7 7.85 -4.46 -1.92
C LEU A 7 8.22 -5.91 -2.25
N GLU A 8 9.41 -6.14 -2.80
CA GLU A 8 9.90 -7.46 -3.19
C GLU A 8 9.90 -8.43 -1.99
N GLY A 9 9.28 -9.61 -2.19
CA GLY A 9 9.18 -10.65 -1.16
C GLY A 9 8.11 -10.42 -0.08
N LYS A 10 7.35 -9.31 -0.12
CA LYS A 10 6.27 -9.04 0.84
C LYS A 10 4.92 -9.49 0.28
N SER A 11 4.08 -10.04 1.16
CA SER A 11 2.67 -10.32 0.85
C SER A 11 1.85 -9.03 0.76
N ALA A 12 0.68 -9.10 0.11
CA ALA A 12 -0.25 -7.98 0.06
C ALA A 12 -0.71 -7.54 1.46
N ASP A 13 -0.91 -8.48 2.40
CA ASP A 13 -1.24 -8.18 3.80
C ASP A 13 -0.16 -7.34 4.48
N GLU A 14 1.10 -7.75 4.35
CA GLU A 14 2.23 -7.05 4.95
C GLU A 14 2.37 -5.63 4.37
N ILE A 15 2.19 -5.49 3.06
CA ILE A 15 2.25 -4.17 2.40
C ILE A 15 1.12 -3.27 2.91
N ILE A 16 -0.11 -3.79 3.00
CA ILE A 16 -1.25 -3.04 3.54
C ILE A 16 -0.96 -2.62 4.98
N ALA A 17 -0.56 -3.55 5.85
CA ALA A 17 -0.30 -3.29 7.26
C ALA A 17 0.83 -2.26 7.48
N MET A 18 1.85 -2.25 6.61
CA MET A 18 2.96 -1.31 6.72
C MET A 18 2.60 0.11 6.27
N PHE A 19 1.76 0.25 5.24
CA PHE A 19 1.62 1.52 4.50
C PHE A 19 0.25 2.19 4.61
N ARG A 20 -0.79 1.49 5.08
CA ARG A 20 -2.12 2.07 5.22
C ARG A 20 -2.11 3.23 6.22
N GLY A 21 -2.72 4.35 5.83
CA GLY A 21 -2.82 5.58 6.60
C GLY A 21 -1.59 6.49 6.52
N GLN A 22 -0.56 6.14 5.74
CA GLN A 22 0.63 7.01 5.60
C GLN A 22 0.32 8.26 4.77
N THR A 23 0.64 9.42 5.31
CA THR A 23 0.50 10.73 4.66
C THR A 23 1.83 11.21 4.06
N CYS A 24 1.79 12.20 3.16
CA CYS A 24 3.00 12.79 2.57
C CYS A 24 2.93 14.31 2.63
N GLY A 25 3.58 14.89 3.64
CA GLY A 25 3.52 16.33 3.92
C GLY A 25 2.08 16.77 4.19
N LYS A 26 1.56 17.71 3.38
CA LYS A 26 0.18 18.21 3.49
C LYS A 26 -0.86 17.30 2.82
N LYS A 27 -0.43 16.24 2.13
CA LYS A 27 -1.36 15.35 1.41
C LYS A 27 -1.97 14.33 2.39
N PRO A 28 -3.30 14.09 2.32
CA PRO A 28 -3.98 13.15 3.21
C PRO A 28 -3.66 11.68 2.93
N THR A 29 -2.93 11.39 1.84
CA THR A 29 -2.48 10.06 1.44
C THR A 29 -1.13 10.15 0.74
N SER A 30 -0.32 9.10 0.87
CA SER A 30 0.96 8.92 0.18
C SER A 30 0.84 7.90 -0.96
N CYS A 31 1.85 7.82 -1.83
CA CYS A 31 1.88 6.77 -2.87
C CYS A 31 1.85 5.35 -2.28
N MET A 32 2.43 5.16 -1.09
CA MET A 32 2.40 3.87 -0.39
C MET A 32 1.03 3.56 0.19
N ASP A 33 0.36 4.58 0.75
CA ASP A 33 -1.01 4.43 1.25
C ASP A 33 -2.00 4.18 0.11
N GLN A 34 -1.85 4.86 -1.04
CA GLN A 34 -2.65 4.58 -2.24
C GLN A 34 -2.48 3.14 -2.73
N LEU A 35 -1.26 2.60 -2.67
CA LEU A 35 -1.02 1.20 -3.00
C LEU A 35 -1.71 0.26 -1.99
N ALA A 36 -1.62 0.55 -0.69
CA ALA A 36 -2.31 -0.23 0.34
C ALA A 36 -3.84 -0.22 0.14
N ILE A 37 -4.43 0.93 -0.15
CA ILE A 37 -5.87 1.07 -0.47
C ILE A 37 -6.24 0.20 -1.67
N ALA A 38 -5.50 0.30 -2.78
CA ALA A 38 -5.77 -0.49 -3.98
C ALA A 38 -5.66 -2.01 -3.72
N LEU A 39 -4.71 -2.43 -2.90
CA LEU A 39 -4.58 -3.84 -2.50
C LEU A 39 -5.74 -4.30 -1.60
N GLU A 40 -6.23 -3.47 -0.68
CA GLU A 40 -7.42 -3.76 0.12
C GLU A 40 -8.66 -3.93 -0.76
N GLU A 41 -8.86 -3.02 -1.72
CA GLU A 41 -9.98 -3.06 -2.67
C GLU A 41 -9.94 -4.31 -3.55
N ALA A 42 -8.79 -4.59 -4.16
CA ALA A 42 -8.60 -5.76 -5.02
C ALA A 42 -8.82 -7.09 -4.30
N ARG A 43 -8.65 -7.13 -2.97
CA ARG A 43 -8.89 -8.32 -2.16
C ARG A 43 -10.33 -8.46 -1.71
N LYS A 44 -11.03 -7.34 -1.47
CA LYS A 44 -12.48 -7.34 -1.22
C LYS A 44 -13.26 -7.75 -2.48
N GLU A 45 -12.79 -7.37 -3.66
CA GLU A 45 -13.44 -7.73 -4.93
C GLU A 45 -13.28 -9.22 -5.29
N LYS A 46 -12.26 -9.88 -4.75
CA LYS A 46 -11.97 -11.31 -5.00
C LYS A 46 -12.42 -12.26 -3.89
N ALA A 47 -13.14 -11.75 -2.89
CA ALA A 47 -13.75 -12.52 -1.81
C ALA A 47 -15.25 -12.74 -2.10
#